data_AF-A0A368KIM4-F1
#
_entry.id   AF-A0A368KIM4-F1
#
_cell.length_a   1.000
_cell.length_b   1.000
_cell.length_c   1.000
_cell.angle_alpha   90.00
_cell.angle_beta   90.00
_cell.angle_gamma   90.00
#
_symmetry.space_group_name_H-M   'P 1'
#
loop_
_entity.id
_entity.type
_entity.pdbx_description
1 polymer ?
#
loop_
_entity_poly.entity_id
_entity_poly.type
_entity_poly.pdbx_seq_one_letter_code
_entity_poly.pdbx_strand_id
1 'polypeptide(L)'
;MKRSPSVERGAAPAMRMRRSAGFTLIELMIVVAVIAILAAIALPAYSNYITRTKRVAAEGCLSEYANYMERYYTTNLSYSRDSAGTANSLPQLDCASAPRTGANYQYDLPSSSLSTATYSITATPIGTQLNRDTQCGMLSLNQVGARSPTVAGCW
;
A
#
# COMPACT_ATOMS: atom_id res chain seq x y z
N MET A 1 71.90 -12.24 -70.17
CA MET A 1 70.47 -12.54 -70.37
C MET A 1 69.91 -13.14 -69.08
N LYS A 2 69.46 -12.32 -68.13
CA LYS A 2 68.85 -12.76 -66.86
C LYS A 2 67.74 -11.77 -66.53
N ARG A 3 66.48 -12.23 -66.62
CA ARG A 3 65.28 -11.42 -66.37
C ARG A 3 65.09 -11.26 -64.86
N SER A 4 64.91 -10.03 -64.41
CA SER A 4 64.55 -9.70 -63.01
C SER A 4 63.07 -10.02 -62.76
N PRO A 5 62.69 -10.59 -61.61
CA PRO A 5 61.28 -10.82 -61.27
C PRO A 5 60.67 -9.55 -60.63
N SER A 6 59.47 -9.18 -61.07
CA SER A 6 58.65 -8.11 -60.50
C SER A 6 57.94 -8.61 -59.24
N VAL A 7 58.17 -7.95 -58.10
CA VAL A 7 57.47 -8.22 -56.84
C VAL A 7 56.13 -7.51 -56.85
N GLU A 8 55.02 -8.25 -56.97
CA GLU A 8 53.68 -7.71 -56.74
C GLU A 8 53.43 -7.53 -55.23
N ARG A 9 53.21 -6.28 -54.80
CA ARG A 9 52.82 -5.97 -53.42
C ARG A 9 51.34 -6.28 -53.24
N GLY A 10 51.03 -7.36 -52.52
CA GLY A 10 49.66 -7.65 -52.09
C GLY A 10 49.11 -6.54 -51.20
N ALA A 11 47.98 -5.95 -51.58
CA ALA A 11 47.27 -4.95 -50.80
C ALA A 11 46.67 -5.58 -49.53
N ALA A 12 46.91 -4.94 -48.38
CA ALA A 12 46.33 -5.37 -47.10
C ALA A 12 44.80 -5.17 -47.09
N PRO A 13 44.02 -6.05 -46.44
CA PRO A 13 42.57 -5.90 -46.36
C PRO A 13 42.20 -4.69 -45.50
N ALA A 14 41.41 -3.78 -46.06
CA ALA A 14 40.91 -2.60 -45.35
C ALA A 14 39.96 -3.01 -44.22
N MET A 15 40.32 -2.67 -42.99
CA MET A 15 39.47 -2.84 -41.81
C MET A 15 38.18 -2.04 -41.98
N ARG A 16 37.05 -2.73 -42.17
CA ARG A 16 35.72 -2.11 -42.29
C ARG A 16 35.33 -1.57 -40.91
N MET A 17 35.50 -0.27 -40.71
CA MET A 17 35.04 0.41 -39.49
C MET A 17 33.50 0.33 -39.46
N ARG A 18 32.96 -0.49 -38.54
CA ARG A 18 31.52 -0.54 -38.28
C ARG A 18 31.10 0.85 -37.78
N ARG A 19 30.24 1.54 -38.54
CA ARG A 19 29.63 2.79 -38.06
C ARG A 19 28.76 2.47 -36.86
N SER A 20 29.08 3.04 -35.71
CA SER A 20 28.22 3.01 -34.54
C SER A 20 26.92 3.76 -34.87
N ALA A 21 25.80 3.05 -34.91
CA ALA A 21 24.48 3.67 -34.98
C ALA A 21 24.14 4.21 -33.57
N GLY A 22 24.12 5.53 -33.42
CA GLY A 22 23.71 6.20 -32.19
C GLY A 22 22.25 6.61 -32.25
N PHE A 23 21.60 6.69 -31.08
CA PHE A 23 20.28 7.29 -30.92
C PHE A 23 20.35 8.80 -31.23
N THR A 24 19.30 9.33 -31.88
CA THR A 24 19.19 10.77 -32.09
C THR A 24 18.66 11.47 -30.84
N LEU A 25 19.00 12.75 -30.66
CA LEU A 25 18.48 13.56 -29.56
C LEU A 25 16.94 13.68 -29.61
N ILE A 26 16.39 13.73 -30.83
CA ILE A 26 14.94 13.81 -31.03
C ILE A 26 14.21 12.51 -30.66
N GLU A 27 14.79 11.33 -30.96
CA GLU A 27 14.23 10.06 -30.48
C GLU A 27 14.19 10.01 -28.96
N LEU A 28 15.25 10.47 -28.30
CA LEU A 28 15.29 10.51 -26.84
C LEU A 28 14.24 11.48 -26.26
N MET A 29 14.05 12.65 -26.89
CA MET A 29 13.01 13.60 -26.47
C MET A 29 11.61 13.01 -26.58
N ILE A 30 11.31 12.28 -27.67
CA ILE A 30 10.00 11.62 -27.86
C ILE A 30 9.79 10.54 -26.79
N VAL A 31 10.81 9.71 -26.52
CA VAL A 31 10.72 8.67 -25.49
C VAL A 31 10.44 9.28 -24.11
N VAL A 32 11.15 10.34 -23.73
CA VAL A 32 10.92 11.04 -22.46
C VAL A 32 9.51 11.64 -22.39
N ALA A 33 9.03 12.23 -23.48
CA ALA A 33 7.67 12.78 -23.54
C ALA A 33 6.61 11.70 -23.33
N VAL A 34 6.75 10.53 -23.96
CA VAL A 34 5.83 9.40 -23.77
C VAL A 34 5.88 8.89 -22.32
N ILE A 35 7.07 8.73 -21.73
CA ILE A 35 7.22 8.31 -20.33
C ILE A 35 6.58 9.31 -19.38
N ALA A 36 6.72 10.61 -19.63
CA ALA A 36 6.11 11.65 -18.79
C ALA A 36 4.59 11.57 -18.78
N ILE A 37 3.96 11.34 -19.94
CA ILE A 37 2.50 11.16 -20.07
C ILE A 37 2.05 9.92 -19.29
N LEU A 38 2.76 8.80 -19.44
CA LEU A 38 2.43 7.56 -18.72
C LEU A 38 2.58 7.72 -17.20
N ALA A 39 3.65 8.37 -16.74
CA ALA A 39 3.92 8.59 -15.33
C ALA A 39 2.84 9.47 -14.68
N ALA A 40 2.34 10.50 -15.38
CA ALA A 40 1.28 11.38 -14.89
C ALA A 40 -0.01 10.63 -14.52
N ILE A 41 -0.31 9.52 -15.21
CA ILE A 41 -1.49 8.68 -14.96
C ILE A 41 -1.17 7.56 -13.96
N ALA A 42 -0.02 6.90 -14.15
CA ALA A 42 0.34 5.71 -13.39
C ALA A 42 0.63 5.99 -11.91
N LEU A 43 1.30 7.10 -11.59
CA LEU A 43 1.70 7.44 -10.22
C LEU A 43 0.52 7.68 -9.27
N PRO A 44 -0.49 8.52 -9.59
CA PRO A 44 -1.66 8.68 -8.73
C PRO A 44 -2.48 7.38 -8.63
N ALA A 45 -2.64 6.64 -9.74
CA ALA A 45 -3.37 5.37 -9.73
C ALA A 45 -2.72 4.33 -8.81
N TYR A 46 -1.40 4.17 -8.88
CA TYR A 46 -0.65 3.28 -7.99
C TYR A 46 -0.73 3.71 -6.53
N SER A 47 -0.63 5.02 -6.26
CA SER A 47 -0.76 5.54 -4.89
C SER A 47 -2.14 5.23 -4.29
N ASN A 48 -3.20 5.41 -5.07
CA ASN A 48 -4.57 5.07 -4.67
C ASN A 48 -4.74 3.56 -4.43
N TYR A 49 -4.12 2.72 -5.26
CA TYR A 49 -4.13 1.27 -5.08
C TYR A 49 -3.50 0.84 -3.75
N ILE A 50 -2.35 1.42 -3.39
CA ILE A 50 -1.68 1.13 -2.12
C ILE A 50 -2.53 1.61 -0.93
N THR A 51 -3.11 2.80 -1.02
CA THR A 51 -4.02 3.32 0.01
C THR A 51 -5.22 2.39 0.22
N ARG A 52 -5.84 1.90 -0.85
CA ARG A 52 -6.94 0.93 -0.77
C ARG A 52 -6.49 -0.40 -0.17
N THR A 53 -5.35 -0.93 -0.59
CA THR A 53 -4.81 -2.19 -0.07
C THR A 53 -4.58 -2.12 1.45
N LYS A 54 -4.02 -1.00 1.93
CA LYS A 54 -3.84 -0.76 3.37
C LYS A 54 -5.16 -0.66 4.12
N ARG A 55 -6.18 -0.06 3.50
CA ARG A 55 -7.54 0.03 4.07
C ARG A 55 -8.17 -1.34 4.24
N VAL A 56 -8.14 -2.17 3.19
CA VAL A 56 -8.66 -3.55 3.23
C VAL A 56 -7.95 -4.38 4.33
N ALA A 57 -6.64 -4.18 4.50
CA ALA A 57 -5.91 -4.83 5.59
C ALA A 57 -6.41 -4.36 6.98
N ALA A 58 -6.71 -3.07 7.13
CA ALA A 58 -7.28 -2.53 8.37
C ALA A 58 -8.71 -3.01 8.64
N GLU A 59 -9.55 -3.15 7.60
CA GLU A 59 -10.89 -3.75 7.70
C GLU A 59 -10.81 -5.21 8.22
N GLY A 60 -9.82 -5.97 7.74
CA GLY A 60 -9.52 -7.31 8.27
C GLY A 60 -9.17 -7.27 9.75
N CYS A 61 -8.31 -6.33 10.17
CA CYS A 61 -7.92 -6.19 11.57
C CYS A 61 -9.08 -5.72 12.47
N LEU A 62 -9.96 -4.84 11.98
CA LEU A 62 -11.21 -4.50 12.66
C LEU A 62 -12.10 -5.72 12.87
N SER A 63 -12.15 -6.63 11.90
CA SER A 63 -12.89 -7.89 12.01
C SER A 63 -12.27 -8.83 13.05
N GLU A 64 -10.93 -8.88 13.15
CA GLU A 64 -10.24 -9.61 14.24
C GLU A 64 -10.57 -9.03 15.62
N TYR A 65 -10.60 -7.70 15.74
CA TYR A 65 -11.02 -7.04 16.98
C TYR A 65 -12.49 -7.28 17.31
N ALA A 66 -13.39 -7.31 16.32
CA ALA A 66 -14.79 -7.68 16.55
C ALA A 66 -14.89 -9.09 17.13
N ASN A 67 -14.15 -10.06 16.58
CA ASN A 67 -14.08 -11.42 17.16
C ASN A 67 -13.54 -11.44 18.60
N TYR A 68 -12.56 -10.58 18.92
CA TYR A 68 -12.11 -10.41 20.31
C TYR A 68 -13.24 -9.89 21.21
N MET A 69 -14.01 -8.90 20.75
CA MET A 69 -15.12 -8.33 21.52
C MET A 69 -16.20 -9.39 21.82
N GLU A 70 -16.57 -10.22 20.86
CA GLU A 70 -17.56 -11.30 21.07
C GLU A 70 -17.07 -12.33 22.12
N ARG A 71 -15.77 -12.67 22.08
CA ARG A 71 -15.15 -13.55 23.08
C ARG A 71 -15.13 -12.90 24.47
N TYR A 72 -14.84 -11.60 24.53
CA TYR A 72 -14.86 -10.84 25.77
C TYR A 72 -16.27 -10.83 26.39
N TYR A 73 -17.30 -10.60 25.58
CA TYR A 73 -18.69 -10.61 26.03
C TYR A 73 -19.12 -11.99 26.53
N THR A 74 -18.73 -13.07 25.84
CA THR A 74 -19.02 -14.44 26.26
C THR A 74 -18.50 -14.75 27.67
N THR A 75 -17.36 -14.15 28.04
CA THR A 75 -16.72 -14.40 29.34
C THR A 75 -17.23 -13.46 30.43
N ASN A 76 -17.57 -12.21 30.08
CA ASN A 76 -17.85 -11.14 31.05
C ASN A 76 -19.31 -10.68 31.07
N LEU A 77 -20.13 -11.12 30.11
CA LEU A 77 -21.51 -10.67 29.87
C LEU A 77 -21.65 -9.15 29.71
N SER A 78 -20.56 -8.48 29.33
CA SER A 78 -20.45 -7.04 29.14
C SER A 78 -19.30 -6.75 28.18
N TYR A 79 -19.43 -5.74 27.31
CA TYR A 79 -18.32 -5.27 26.48
C TYR A 79 -17.41 -4.27 27.19
N SER A 80 -17.92 -3.60 28.22
CA SER A 80 -17.26 -2.45 28.86
C SER A 80 -16.34 -2.81 30.02
N ARG A 81 -16.67 -3.87 30.78
CA ARG A 81 -15.96 -4.25 32.00
C ARG A 81 -15.98 -5.76 32.22
N ASP A 82 -14.98 -6.25 32.93
CA ASP A 82 -14.91 -7.65 33.37
C ASP A 82 -15.70 -7.86 34.68
N SER A 83 -15.74 -9.11 35.16
CA SER A 83 -16.40 -9.46 36.43
C SER A 83 -15.76 -8.82 37.67
N ALA A 84 -14.52 -8.34 37.58
CA ALA A 84 -13.83 -7.61 38.65
C ALA A 84 -14.03 -6.09 38.56
N GLY A 85 -14.75 -5.60 37.54
CA GLY A 85 -15.01 -4.18 37.30
C GLY A 85 -13.91 -3.46 36.50
N THR A 86 -12.90 -4.17 36.02
CA THR A 86 -11.82 -3.61 35.18
C THR A 86 -12.38 -3.21 33.82
N ALA A 87 -12.05 -2.02 33.33
CA ALA A 87 -12.46 -1.58 32.00
C ALA A 87 -11.81 -2.42 30.90
N ASN A 88 -12.60 -2.76 29.87
CA ASN A 88 -12.09 -3.42 28.69
C ASN A 88 -11.19 -2.46 27.88
N SER A 89 -10.10 -2.99 27.35
CA SER A 89 -9.20 -2.31 26.44
C SER A 89 -8.83 -3.27 25.31
N LEU A 90 -8.47 -2.73 24.15
CA LEU A 90 -8.04 -3.57 23.04
C LEU A 90 -6.68 -4.19 23.35
N PRO A 91 -6.53 -5.52 23.19
CA PRO A 91 -5.21 -6.14 23.21
C PRO A 91 -4.42 -5.74 21.96
N GLN A 92 -3.10 -5.84 22.03
CA GLN A 92 -2.28 -5.71 20.83
C GLN A 92 -2.35 -7.03 20.03
N LEU A 93 -3.16 -7.03 18.97
CA LEU A 93 -3.25 -8.15 18.03
C LEU A 93 -2.14 -8.05 16.98
N ASP A 94 -1.67 -9.18 16.45
CA ASP A 94 -0.61 -9.19 15.43
C ASP A 94 -1.01 -8.38 14.18
N CYS A 95 -2.29 -8.41 13.78
CA CYS A 95 -2.82 -7.58 12.69
C CYS A 95 -2.54 -6.08 12.87
N ALA A 96 -2.53 -5.59 14.12
CA ALA A 96 -2.29 -4.21 14.51
C ALA A 96 -0.80 -3.89 14.73
N SER A 97 0.11 -4.85 14.55
CA SER A 97 1.54 -4.62 14.66
C SER A 97 2.05 -3.67 13.56
N ALA A 98 3.15 -2.96 13.83
CA ALA A 98 3.74 -2.01 12.87
C ALA A 98 4.07 -2.64 11.49
N PRO A 99 4.63 -3.87 11.40
CA PRO A 99 4.89 -4.51 10.10
C PRO A 99 3.62 -4.85 9.30
N ARG A 100 2.47 -4.98 9.96
CA ARG A 100 1.18 -5.24 9.32
C ARG A 100 0.44 -3.93 9.08
N THR A 101 -0.49 -3.56 9.95
CA THR A 101 -1.32 -2.36 9.75
C THR A 101 -0.96 -1.20 10.69
N GLY A 102 -0.26 -1.46 11.80
CA GLY A 102 0.02 -0.48 12.85
C GLY A 102 0.88 0.72 12.44
N ALA A 103 1.61 0.63 11.33
CA ALA A 103 2.32 1.78 10.75
C ALA A 103 1.41 2.74 9.96
N ASN A 104 0.19 2.30 9.64
CA ASN A 104 -0.75 3.02 8.76
C ASN A 104 -2.08 3.33 9.46
N TYR A 105 -2.45 2.56 10.48
CA TYR A 105 -3.67 2.74 11.25
C TYR A 105 -3.39 2.58 12.75
N GLN A 106 -4.01 3.44 13.54
CA GLN A 106 -4.13 3.29 14.98
C GLN A 106 -5.53 2.76 15.31
N TYR A 107 -5.59 1.69 16.10
CA TYR A 107 -6.84 1.10 16.53
C TYR A 107 -7.20 1.57 17.93
N ASP A 108 -8.47 1.88 18.15
CA ASP A 108 -8.95 2.32 19.46
C ASP A 108 -10.34 1.76 19.75
N LEU A 109 -10.66 1.69 21.04
CA LEU A 109 -11.97 1.34 21.57
C LEU A 109 -12.42 2.50 22.46
N PRO A 110 -13.05 3.54 21.87
CA PRO A 110 -13.45 4.72 22.59
C PRO A 110 -14.38 4.36 23.74
N SER A 111 -14.03 4.78 24.95
CA SER A 111 -14.82 4.50 26.16
C SER A 111 -16.25 5.03 26.09
N SER A 112 -16.49 6.09 25.31
CA SER A 112 -17.81 6.64 25.02
C SER A 112 -18.72 5.71 24.19
N SER A 113 -18.15 4.72 23.50
CA SER A 113 -18.89 3.73 22.72
C SER A 113 -19.19 2.45 23.49
N LEU A 114 -18.54 2.26 24.65
CA LEU A 114 -18.62 1.05 25.45
C LEU A 114 -19.80 1.08 26.42
N SER A 115 -20.60 0.03 26.37
CA SER A 115 -21.62 -0.26 27.38
C SER A 115 -21.63 -1.76 27.69
N THR A 116 -22.63 -2.22 28.44
CA THR A 116 -22.87 -3.65 28.59
C THR A 116 -23.09 -4.32 27.24
N ALA A 117 -23.82 -3.70 26.31
CA ALA A 117 -24.28 -4.36 25.07
C ALA A 117 -23.81 -3.68 23.76
N THR A 118 -22.99 -2.63 23.84
CA THR A 118 -22.51 -1.90 22.65
C THR A 118 -21.01 -1.65 22.68
N TYR A 119 -20.41 -1.59 21.50
CA TYR A 119 -19.04 -1.13 21.28
C TYR A 119 -18.91 -0.51 19.89
N SER A 120 -17.88 0.31 19.68
CA SER A 120 -17.42 0.68 18.33
C SER A 120 -15.90 0.67 18.32
N ILE A 121 -15.28 -0.20 17.54
CA ILE A 121 -13.84 -0.20 17.32
C ILE A 121 -13.55 0.76 16.18
N THR A 122 -12.50 1.57 16.30
CA THR A 122 -12.06 2.49 15.25
C THR A 122 -10.69 2.11 14.72
N ALA A 123 -10.46 2.36 13.44
CA ALA A 123 -9.15 2.35 12.80
C ALA A 123 -8.92 3.74 12.20
N THR A 124 -8.08 4.53 12.85
CA THR A 124 -7.74 5.90 12.45
C THR A 124 -6.49 5.86 11.57
N PRO A 125 -6.54 6.34 10.32
CA PRO A 125 -5.34 6.37 9.48
C PRO A 125 -4.30 7.32 10.07
N ILE A 126 -3.03 6.95 9.97
CA ILE A 126 -1.88 7.72 10.46
C ILE A 126 -0.80 7.84 9.37
N GLY A 127 0.16 8.74 9.58
CA GLY A 127 1.32 8.90 8.69
C GLY A 127 0.93 9.18 7.23
N THR A 128 1.49 8.41 6.30
CA THR A 128 1.18 8.58 4.86
C THR A 128 -0.26 8.23 4.51
N GLN A 129 -0.87 7.29 5.24
CA GLN A 129 -2.25 6.87 5.00
C GLN A 129 -3.21 8.01 5.33
N LEU A 130 -2.99 8.74 6.44
CA LEU A 130 -3.81 9.89 6.83
C LEU A 130 -3.93 10.93 5.72
N ASN A 131 -2.82 11.24 5.05
CA ASN A 131 -2.79 12.25 3.99
C ASN A 131 -3.35 11.77 2.65
N ARG A 132 -3.38 10.45 2.41
CA ARG A 132 -3.83 9.87 1.14
C ARG A 132 -5.28 9.38 1.19
N ASP A 133 -5.73 8.95 2.36
CA ASP A 133 -7.08 8.41 2.56
C ASP A 133 -8.08 9.49 3.00
N THR A 134 -8.14 10.58 2.23
CA THR A 134 -8.98 11.74 2.55
C THR A 134 -10.46 11.50 2.27
N GLN A 135 -10.80 10.53 1.42
CA GLN A 135 -12.18 10.19 1.10
C GLN A 135 -12.85 9.34 2.19
N CYS A 136 -12.13 8.38 2.78
CA CYS A 136 -12.71 7.46 3.75
C CYS A 136 -12.29 7.77 5.19
N GLY A 137 -11.04 8.18 5.41
CA GLY A 137 -10.57 8.56 6.74
C GLY A 137 -10.70 7.43 7.75
N MET A 138 -11.24 7.75 8.92
CA MET A 138 -11.40 6.80 10.03
C MET A 138 -12.47 5.76 9.71
N LEU A 139 -12.09 4.49 9.83
CA LEU A 139 -13.02 3.37 9.73
C LEU A 139 -13.55 3.02 11.12
N SER A 140 -14.82 2.61 11.24
CA SER A 140 -15.32 1.97 12.45
C SER A 140 -16.23 0.76 12.19
N LEU A 141 -16.19 -0.19 13.12
CA LEU A 141 -17.02 -1.39 13.14
C LEU A 141 -17.64 -1.55 14.53
N ASN A 142 -18.95 -1.77 14.59
CA ASN A 142 -19.68 -1.95 15.86
C ASN A 142 -20.23 -3.38 16.03
N GLN A 143 -20.88 -3.63 17.16
CA GLN A 143 -21.39 -4.95 17.55
C GLN A 143 -22.44 -5.55 16.62
N VAL A 144 -23.12 -4.73 15.81
CA VAL A 144 -24.11 -5.22 14.82
C VAL A 144 -23.49 -5.36 13.42
N GLY A 145 -22.17 -5.16 13.30
CA GLY A 145 -21.45 -5.16 12.03
C GLY A 145 -21.67 -3.89 11.21
N ALA A 146 -22.23 -2.82 11.79
CA ALA A 146 -22.36 -1.56 11.08
C ALA A 146 -20.99 -0.93 10.87
N ARG A 147 -20.75 -0.52 9.63
CA ARG A 147 -19.50 0.02 9.12
C ARG A 147 -19.63 1.52 8.90
N SER A 148 -18.62 2.29 9.27
CA SER A 148 -18.52 3.72 8.97
C SER A 148 -17.14 4.05 8.40
N PRO A 149 -17.00 4.97 7.43
CA PRO A 149 -18.09 5.66 6.75
C PRO A 149 -18.83 4.75 5.76
N THR A 150 -20.07 5.09 5.41
CA THR A 150 -20.88 4.38 4.41
C THR A 150 -20.63 4.87 2.97
N VAL A 151 -19.55 5.63 2.77
CA VAL A 151 -19.14 6.14 1.45
C VAL A 151 -18.68 4.97 0.57
N ALA A 152 -19.10 4.99 -0.70
CA ALA A 152 -18.79 3.92 -1.65
C ALA A 152 -17.27 3.72 -1.81
N GLY A 153 -16.84 2.45 -1.74
CA GLY A 153 -15.44 2.06 -1.89
C GLY A 153 -14.57 2.21 -0.63
N CYS A 154 -15.17 2.55 0.52
CA CYS A 154 -14.47 2.63 1.81
C CYS A 154 -14.44 1.32 2.61
N TRP A 155 -15.27 0.33 2.25
CA TRP A 155 -15.46 -0.96 2.90
C TRP A 155 -15.81 -2.06 1.89
#